data_AF-A0A259HHR1-F1
#
_entry.id   AF-A0A259HHR1-F1
#
_cell.length_a   1.000
_cell.length_b   1.000
_cell.length_c   1.000
_cell.angle_alpha   90.00
_cell.angle_beta   90.00
_cell.angle_gamma   90.00
#
_symmetry.space_group_name_H-M   'P 1'
#
loop_
_entity.id
_entity.type
_entity.pdbx_description
1 polymer ?
#
loop_
_entity_poly.entity_id
_entity_poly.type
_entity_poly.pdbx_seq_one_letter_code
_entity_poly.pdbx_strand_id
1 'polypeptide(L)'
;MEIGNRILLIEDEPKLGKVILDELVRQGYKVDLAADGLVAEQFFKQFNYALVLMDINIPYKNGFVLCKEFRALKKSIPIIVLSALGEIRDKVEAFNLGADDYIVKPFHFDELFARVKVFLKRSDLKDEDVKIILDDLIIDFRNKT
;
A
#
# COMPACT_ATOMS: atom_id res chain seq x y z
N MET A 1 -16.63 5.46 -12.07
CA MET A 1 -15.33 5.99 -11.65
C MET A 1 -14.36 4.84 -11.71
N GLU A 2 -13.26 4.93 -12.48
CA GLU A 2 -12.22 3.87 -12.45
C GLU A 2 -11.67 3.78 -11.02
N ILE A 3 -12.05 2.74 -10.30
CA ILE A 3 -11.35 2.31 -9.10
C ILE A 3 -10.10 1.55 -9.57
N GLY A 4 -8.95 1.77 -8.94
CA GLY A 4 -8.00 0.67 -8.73
C GLY A 4 -6.56 0.77 -9.24
N ASN A 5 -6.17 1.72 -10.09
CA ASN A 5 -4.86 1.63 -10.77
C ASN A 5 -3.78 2.61 -10.31
N ARG A 6 -4.01 3.38 -9.24
CA ARG A 6 -3.06 4.40 -8.77
C ARG A 6 -2.32 3.95 -7.51
N ILE A 7 -0.99 4.01 -7.54
CA ILE A 7 -0.09 3.67 -6.44
C ILE A 7 0.62 4.93 -5.96
N LEU A 8 0.68 5.13 -4.64
CA LEU A 8 1.53 6.16 -4.04
C LEU A 8 2.86 5.49 -3.68
N LEU A 9 3.96 5.93 -4.30
CA LEU A 9 5.31 5.49 -3.97
C LEU A 9 6.01 6.60 -3.19
N ILE A 10 6.49 6.31 -1.98
CA ILE A 10 7.17 7.26 -1.11
C ILE A 10 8.59 6.75 -0.89
N GLU A 11 9.54 7.38 -1.57
CA GLU A 11 10.93 6.95 -1.66
C GLU A 11 11.80 8.16 -1.98
N ASP A 12 12.77 8.47 -1.12
CA ASP A 12 13.65 9.62 -1.28
C ASP A 12 14.92 9.29 -2.08
N GLU A 13 15.31 8.01 -2.20
CA GLU A 13 16.42 7.60 -3.05
C GLU A 13 16.04 7.66 -4.55
N PRO A 14 16.59 8.60 -5.35
CA PRO A 14 16.11 8.83 -6.71
C PRO A 14 16.27 7.63 -7.63
N LYS A 15 17.33 6.83 -7.45
CA LYS A 15 17.60 5.65 -8.28
C LYS A 15 16.59 4.54 -8.01
N LEU A 16 16.40 4.19 -6.74
CA LEU A 16 15.45 3.14 -6.35
C LEU A 16 14.02 3.56 -6.68
N GLY A 17 13.63 4.79 -6.32
CA GLY A 17 12.31 5.34 -6.64
C GLY A 17 12.02 5.32 -8.13
N LYS A 18 12.99 5.68 -8.98
CA LYS A 18 12.85 5.65 -10.44
C LYS A 18 12.68 4.23 -10.98
N VAL A 19 13.43 3.25 -10.49
CA VAL A 19 13.33 1.86 -10.94
C VAL A 19 11.97 1.26 -10.58
N ILE A 20 11.49 1.47 -9.34
CA ILE A 20 10.17 0.99 -8.91
C ILE A 20 9.06 1.68 -9.72
N LEU A 21 9.16 3.00 -9.91
CA LEU A 21 8.22 3.78 -10.73
C LEU A 21 8.12 3.22 -12.15
N ASP A 22 9.24 3.07 -12.84
CA ASP A 22 9.28 2.64 -14.24
C ASP A 22 8.69 1.23 -14.41
N GLU A 23 8.97 0.33 -13.47
CA GLU A 23 8.42 -1.02 -13.50
C GLU A 23 6.91 -1.06 -13.27
N LEU A 24 6.40 -0.31 -12.28
CA LEU A 24 4.96 -0.23 -12.02
C LEU A 24 4.22 0.40 -13.20
N VAL A 25 4.77 1.45 -13.81
CA VAL A 25 4.22 2.08 -15.02
C VAL A 25 4.22 1.10 -16.19
N ARG A 26 5.30 0.32 -16.38
CA ARG A 26 5.37 -0.73 -17.41
C ARG A 26 4.30 -1.80 -17.22
N GLN A 27 3.91 -2.09 -15.98
CA GLN A 27 2.81 -3.01 -15.66
C GLN A 27 1.41 -2.40 -15.81
N GLY A 28 1.31 -1.12 -16.18
CA GLY A 28 0.04 -0.43 -16.47
C GLY A 28 -0.53 0.38 -15.31
N TYR A 29 0.21 0.53 -14.21
CA TYR A 29 -0.22 1.32 -13.06
C TYR A 29 0.09 2.81 -13.24
N LYS A 30 -0.79 3.67 -12.73
CA LYS A 30 -0.49 5.09 -12.51
C LYS A 30 0.26 5.19 -11.18
N VAL A 31 1.36 5.93 -11.14
CA VAL A 31 2.18 6.02 -9.94
C VAL A 31 2.49 7.48 -9.66
N ASP A 32 2.19 7.91 -8.44
CA ASP A 32 2.63 9.20 -7.92
C ASP A 32 3.84 8.94 -7.02
N LEU A 33 5.00 9.50 -7.37
CA LEU A 33 6.23 9.41 -6.59
C LEU A 33 6.37 10.65 -5.70
N ALA A 34 6.45 10.43 -4.38
CA ALA A 34 6.76 11.44 -3.40
C ALA A 34 8.16 11.19 -2.82
N ALA A 35 9.06 12.18 -2.94
CA ALA A 35 10.42 12.09 -2.41
C ALA A 35 10.52 12.44 -0.91
N ASP A 36 9.41 12.88 -0.30
CA ASP A 36 9.37 13.26 1.10
C ASP A 36 7.97 13.12 1.71
N GLY A 37 7.91 13.18 3.04
CA GLY A 37 6.68 12.96 3.79
C GLY A 37 5.63 14.06 3.66
N LEU A 38 6.01 15.30 3.35
CA LEU A 38 5.05 16.40 3.15
C LEU A 38 4.33 16.26 1.82
N VAL A 39 5.08 15.97 0.75
CA VAL A 39 4.52 15.69 -0.57
C VAL A 39 3.65 14.43 -0.52
N ALA A 40 4.12 13.38 0.16
CA ALA A 40 3.36 12.15 0.34
C ALA A 40 2.01 12.39 1.03
N GLU A 41 1.98 13.19 2.09
CA GLU A 41 0.74 13.53 2.79
C GLU A 41 -0.23 14.33 1.90
N GLN A 42 0.28 15.31 1.15
CA GLN A 42 -0.52 16.10 0.21
C GLN A 42 -1.16 15.18 -0.83
N PHE A 43 -0.37 14.33 -1.46
CA PHE A 43 -0.81 13.35 -2.45
C PHE A 43 -1.85 12.39 -1.87
N PHE A 44 -1.63 11.84 -0.68
CA PHE A 44 -2.53 10.90 -0.02
C PHE A 44 -3.91 11.50 0.28
N LYS A 45 -3.95 12.78 0.68
CA LYS A 45 -5.19 13.51 0.94
C LYS A 45 -5.93 13.88 -0.35
N GLN A 46 -5.20 14.24 -1.40
CA GLN A 46 -5.78 14.73 -2.65
C GLN A 46 -6.33 13.61 -3.55
N PHE A 47 -5.67 12.45 -3.60
CA PHE A 47 -6.01 11.37 -4.51
C PHE A 47 -6.42 10.09 -3.78
N ASN A 48 -7.07 9.18 -4.51
CA ASN A 48 -7.36 7.83 -4.03
C ASN A 48 -6.37 6.84 -4.63
N TYR A 49 -5.81 6.01 -3.76
CA TYR A 49 -4.80 5.01 -4.12
C TYR A 49 -5.33 3.61 -3.85
N ALA A 50 -4.89 2.67 -4.68
CA ALA A 50 -5.11 1.25 -4.48
C ALA A 50 -4.02 0.62 -3.59
N LEU A 51 -2.86 1.27 -3.47
CA LEU A 51 -1.73 0.81 -2.67
C LEU A 51 -0.82 2.00 -2.31
N VAL A 52 -0.23 1.96 -1.12
CA VAL A 52 0.90 2.81 -0.73
C VAL A 52 2.15 1.94 -0.54
N LEU A 53 3.23 2.32 -1.20
CA LEU A 53 4.59 1.84 -0.93
C LEU A 53 5.32 2.94 -0.18
N MET A 54 5.81 2.67 1.03
CA MET A 54 6.34 3.70 1.91
C MET A 54 7.70 3.33 2.50
N ASP A 55 8.72 4.16 2.26
CA ASP A 55 9.91 4.16 3.11
C ASP A 55 9.63 4.87 4.45
N ILE A 56 10.17 4.31 5.53
CA ILE A 56 10.14 4.89 6.87
C ILE A 56 11.13 6.05 6.99
N ASN A 57 12.29 5.93 6.35
CA ASN A 57 13.39 6.88 6.44
C ASN A 57 13.29 7.90 5.30
N ILE A 58 12.32 8.81 5.41
CA ILE A 58 12.10 9.88 4.44
C ILE A 58 12.29 11.26 5.06
N PRO A 59 12.64 12.28 4.27
CA PRO A 59 12.75 13.65 4.75
C PRO A 59 11.43 14.22 5.28
N TYR A 60 11.57 15.21 6.18
CA TYR A 60 10.52 16.07 6.75
C TYR A 60 9.45 15.41 7.63
N LYS A 61 9.10 14.14 7.42
CA LYS A 61 8.22 13.37 8.32
C LYS A 61 8.74 11.96 8.54
N ASN A 62 8.51 11.42 9.73
CA ASN A 62 8.78 10.02 10.03
C ASN A 62 7.69 9.14 9.38
N GLY A 63 8.09 8.14 8.58
CA GLY A 63 7.15 7.26 7.88
C GLY A 63 6.27 6.41 8.82
N PHE A 64 6.68 6.12 10.05
CA PHE A 64 5.79 5.48 11.04
C PHE A 64 4.62 6.39 11.44
N VAL A 65 4.89 7.68 11.63
CA VAL A 65 3.85 8.67 11.92
C VAL A 65 2.92 8.79 10.71
N LEU A 66 3.48 8.85 9.51
CA LEU A 66 2.73 8.94 8.27
C LEU A 66 1.85 7.70 8.04
N CYS A 67 2.36 6.50 8.31
CA CYS A 67 1.60 5.25 8.24
C CYS A 67 0.38 5.28 9.16
N LYS A 68 0.57 5.71 10.41
CA LYS A 68 -0.53 5.86 11.39
C LYS A 68 -1.57 6.89 10.93
N GLU A 69 -1.13 8.04 10.42
CA GLU A 69 -2.00 9.09 9.88
C GLU A 69 -2.81 8.56 8.68
N PHE A 70 -2.15 7.85 7.76
CA PHE A 70 -2.77 7.30 6.55
C PHE A 70 -3.81 6.23 6.90
N ARG A 71 -3.49 5.33 7.83
CA ARG A 71 -4.43 4.31 8.31
C ARG A 71 -5.65 4.93 8.98
N ALA A 72 -5.47 6.01 9.75
CA ALA A 72 -6.57 6.72 10.39
C ALA A 72 -7.52 7.36 9.37
N LEU A 73 -6.98 7.92 8.28
CA LEU A 73 -7.75 8.58 7.22
C LEU A 73 -8.45 7.60 6.29
N LYS A 74 -7.76 6.54 5.84
CA LYS A 74 -8.28 5.60 4.83
C LYS A 74 -7.97 4.15 5.23
N LYS A 75 -8.83 3.59 6.08
CA LYS A 75 -8.69 2.25 6.68
C LYS A 75 -8.56 1.09 5.69
N SER A 76 -8.95 1.26 4.43
CA SER A 76 -9.03 0.20 3.43
C SER A 76 -7.89 0.19 2.42
N ILE A 77 -7.05 1.23 2.38
CA ILE A 77 -5.91 1.28 1.47
C ILE A 77 -4.79 0.42 2.07
N PRO A 78 -4.25 -0.56 1.33
CA PRO A 78 -3.10 -1.32 1.79
C PRO A 78 -1.83 -0.46 1.83
N ILE A 79 -1.01 -0.66 2.86
CA ILE A 79 0.27 0.03 3.06
C ILE A 79 1.37 -1.04 3.18
N ILE A 80 2.34 -1.02 2.26
CA ILE A 80 3.55 -1.83 2.33
C ILE A 80 4.70 -0.93 2.72
N VAL A 81 5.38 -1.29 3.80
CA VAL A 81 6.58 -0.58 4.27
C VAL A 81 7.83 -1.17 3.60
N LEU A 82 8.72 -0.30 3.12
CA LEU A 82 10.01 -0.63 2.52
C LEU A 82 11.11 0.04 3.35
N SER A 83 11.86 -0.68 4.18
CA SER A 83 12.80 -0.02 5.11
C SER A 83 14.08 -0.82 5.32
N ALA A 84 15.19 -0.13 5.61
CA ALA A 84 16.43 -0.77 6.06
C ALA A 84 16.35 -1.32 7.49
N LEU A 85 15.30 -0.98 8.25
CA LEU A 85 15.06 -1.48 9.59
C LEU A 85 14.62 -2.95 9.53
N GLY A 86 15.50 -3.85 9.99
CA GLY A 86 15.33 -5.29 9.83
C GLY A 86 14.86 -6.02 11.09
N GLU A 87 14.83 -5.36 12.25
CA GLU A 87 14.54 -6.04 13.51
C GLU A 87 13.06 -6.43 13.61
N ILE A 88 12.79 -7.50 14.36
CA ILE A 88 11.41 -7.97 14.60
C ILE A 88 10.58 -6.85 15.25
N ARG A 89 11.19 -6.05 16.13
CA ARG A 89 10.51 -4.95 16.82
C ARG A 89 10.00 -3.89 15.85
N ASP A 90 10.82 -3.48 14.89
CA ASP A 90 10.45 -2.48 13.88
C ASP A 90 9.28 -2.95 13.01
N LYS A 91 9.29 -4.24 12.62
CA LYS A 91 8.21 -4.86 11.85
C LYS A 91 6.91 -4.90 12.65
N VAL A 92 6.98 -5.34 13.91
CA VAL A 92 5.82 -5.40 14.81
C VAL A 92 5.25 -4.00 15.04
N GLU A 93 6.10 -3.00 15.22
CA GLU A 93 5.67 -1.61 15.34
C GLU A 93 4.96 -1.12 14.07
N ALA A 94 5.52 -1.35 12.89
CA ALA A 94 4.88 -1.00 11.61
C ALA A 94 3.48 -1.62 11.49
N PHE A 95 3.33 -2.91 11.80
CA PHE A 95 2.04 -3.59 11.76
C PHE A 95 1.05 -3.01 12.77
N ASN A 96 1.48 -2.71 13.99
CA ASN A 96 0.63 -2.08 15.01
C ASN A 96 0.17 -0.67 14.59
N LEU A 97 0.99 0.05 13.82
CA LEU A 97 0.66 1.37 13.26
C LEU A 97 -0.20 1.28 11.99
N GLY A 98 -0.47 0.05 11.52
CA GLY A 98 -1.41 -0.22 10.44
C GLY A 98 -0.77 -0.46 9.08
N ALA A 99 0.51 -0.84 9.00
CA ALA A 99 1.05 -1.44 7.79
C ALA A 99 0.40 -2.83 7.56
N ASP A 100 0.20 -3.21 6.30
CA ASP A 100 -0.32 -4.53 5.91
C ASP A 100 0.81 -5.50 5.53
N ASP A 101 1.97 -4.97 5.14
CA ASP A 101 3.17 -5.75 4.82
C ASP A 101 4.44 -4.94 5.08
N TYR A 102 5.57 -5.64 5.16
CA TYR A 102 6.88 -5.06 5.45
C TYR A 102 7.99 -5.80 4.70
N ILE A 103 8.79 -5.06 3.93
CA ILE A 103 9.93 -5.56 3.18
C ILE A 103 11.20 -4.84 3.64
N VAL A 104 12.22 -5.63 3.99
CA VAL A 104 13.51 -5.10 4.46
C VAL A 104 14.41 -4.82 3.25
N LYS A 105 15.05 -3.65 3.22
CA LYS A 105 16.10 -3.29 2.25
C LYS A 105 17.44 -3.92 2.66
N PRO A 106 18.26 -4.44 1.72
CA PRO A 106 17.98 -4.59 0.29
C PRO A 106 17.02 -5.75 0.02
N PHE A 107 16.14 -5.59 -0.97
CA PHE A 107 15.17 -6.61 -1.39
C PHE A 107 15.30 -6.95 -2.87
N HIS A 108 14.75 -8.11 -3.25
CA HIS A 108 14.60 -8.47 -4.65
C HIS A 108 13.35 -7.80 -5.23
N PHE A 109 13.47 -7.21 -6.42
CA PHE A 109 12.34 -6.60 -7.12
C PHE A 109 11.20 -7.59 -7.36
N ASP A 110 11.52 -8.84 -7.69
CA ASP A 110 10.52 -9.90 -7.89
C ASP A 110 9.66 -10.12 -6.63
N GLU A 111 10.26 -10.03 -5.44
CA GLU A 111 9.54 -10.11 -4.17
C GLU A 111 8.59 -8.93 -3.98
N LEU A 112 9.09 -7.70 -4.17
CA LEU A 112 8.28 -6.48 -4.08
C LEU A 112 7.06 -6.56 -5.00
N PHE A 113 7.26 -6.89 -6.27
CA PHE A 113 6.17 -6.92 -7.25
C PHE A 113 5.21 -8.08 -7.04
N ALA A 114 5.68 -9.22 -6.52
CA ALA A 114 4.78 -10.30 -6.11
C ALA A 114 3.83 -9.84 -4.99
N ARG A 115 4.34 -9.14 -3.97
CA ARG A 115 3.53 -8.60 -2.86
C ARG A 115 2.57 -7.52 -3.33
N VAL A 116 3.04 -6.56 -4.15
CA VAL A 116 2.20 -5.53 -4.79
C VAL A 116 1.01 -6.17 -5.51
N LYS A 117 1.25 -7.20 -6.33
CA LYS A 117 0.19 -7.91 -7.07
C LYS A 117 -0.84 -8.57 -6.14
N VAL A 118 -0.43 -9.10 -5.00
CA VAL A 118 -1.36 -9.71 -4.02
C VAL A 118 -2.33 -8.66 -3.47
N PHE A 119 -1.84 -7.47 -3.13
CA PHE A 119 -2.69 -6.40 -2.60
C PHE A 119 -3.59 -5.77 -3.66
N LEU A 120 -3.08 -5.57 -4.88
CA LEU A 120 -3.86 -4.98 -5.97
C LEU A 120 -4.94 -5.93 -6.52
N LYS A 121 -4.70 -7.25 -6.56
CA LYS A 121 -5.76 -8.23 -6.88
C LYS A 121 -6.93 -8.17 -5.89
N ARG A 122 -6.64 -7.93 -4.60
CA ARG A 122 -7.67 -7.84 -3.56
C ARG A 122 -8.46 -6.54 -3.61
N SER A 123 -7.89 -5.46 -4.15
CA SER A 123 -8.63 -4.21 -4.37
C SER A 123 -9.59 -4.30 -5.55
N ASP A 124 -9.29 -5.11 -6.57
CA ASP A 124 -10.17 -5.33 -7.73
C ASP A 124 -11.36 -6.24 -7.40
N LEU A 125 -11.21 -7.18 -6.46
CA LEU A 125 -12.25 -8.11 -6.03
C LEU A 125 -13.35 -7.49 -5.15
N LYS A 126 -13.41 -6.16 -5.00
CA LYS A 126 -14.38 -5.49 -4.13
C LYS A 126 -15.79 -5.33 -4.71
N ASP A 127 -16.08 -5.85 -5.90
CA ASP A 127 -17.39 -5.71 -6.54
C ASP A 127 -17.85 -6.94 -7.35
N GLU A 128 -17.39 -8.14 -7.01
CA GLU A 128 -18.15 -9.33 -7.41
C GLU A 128 -19.06 -9.73 -6.24
N ASP A 129 -20.37 -9.61 -6.44
CA ASP A 129 -21.42 -10.24 -5.62
C ASP A 129 -21.17 -11.77 -5.61
N VAL A 130 -20.20 -12.23 -4.82
CA VAL A 130 -19.93 -13.64 -4.60
C VAL A 130 -21.05 -14.17 -3.71
N LYS A 131 -22.18 -14.51 -4.33
CA LYS A 131 -23.24 -15.28 -3.69
C LYS A 131 -22.78 -16.73 -3.62
N ILE A 132 -22.49 -17.18 -2.40
CA ILE A 132 -22.36 -18.61 -2.13
C ILE A 132 -23.78 -19.14 -1.95
N ILE A 133 -24.28 -19.89 -2.93
CA ILE A 133 -25.58 -20.60 -2.84
C ILE A 133 -25.27 -22.04 -2.41
N LEU A 134 -25.66 -22.40 -1.19
CA LEU A 134 -25.58 -23.75 -0.65
C LEU A 134 -27.00 -24.24 -0.39
N ASP A 135 -27.60 -24.90 -1.37
CA ASP A 135 -28.97 -25.46 -1.32
C ASP A 135 -30.03 -24.43 -0.84
N ASP A 136 -30.41 -24.45 0.45
CA ASP A 136 -31.36 -23.53 1.08
C ASP A 136 -30.71 -22.41 1.93
N LEU A 137 -29.38 -22.40 2.06
CA LEU A 137 -28.64 -21.42 2.84
C LEU A 137 -28.18 -20.23 1.99
N ILE A 138 -28.71 -19.06 2.33
CA ILE A 138 -28.28 -17.76 1.79
C ILE A 138 -27.49 -17.02 2.88
N ILE A 139 -26.20 -16.78 2.64
CA ILE A 139 -25.37 -15.95 3.52
C ILE A 139 -25.34 -14.53 2.95
N ASP A 140 -25.99 -13.59 3.66
CA ASP A 140 -25.98 -12.16 3.33
C ASP A 140 -24.88 -11.45 4.12
N PHE A 141 -23.78 -11.12 3.44
CA PHE A 141 -22.63 -10.42 4.04
C PHE A 141 -22.86 -8.92 4.29
N ARG A 142 -24.06 -8.38 4.04
CA ARG A 142 -24.37 -6.95 4.26
C ARG A 142 -24.62 -6.60 5.73
N ASN A 143 -25.01 -7.56 6.56
CA ASN A 143 -25.26 -7.33 7.98
C ASN A 143 -24.12 -7.90 8.82
N LYS A 144 -23.16 -7.03 9.19
CA LYS A 144 -22.26 -7.31 10.31
C LYS A 144 -23.06 -7.18 11.61
N THR A 145 -23.52 -8.30 12.16
CA THR A 145 -23.91 -8.38 13.59
C THR A 145 -22.70 -8.33 14.49
#